data_AF-A0A6G9L5M4-F1
#
_entry.id   AF-A0A6G9L5M4-F1
#
_cell.length_a   1.000
_cell.length_b   1.000
_cell.length_c   1.000
_cell.angle_alpha   90.00
_cell.angle_beta   90.00
_cell.angle_gamma   90.00
#
_symmetry.space_group_name_H-M   'P 1'
#
loop_
_entity.id
_entity.type
_entity.pdbx_description
1 polymer ?
#
loop_
_entity_poly.entity_id
_entity_poly.type
_entity_poly.pdbx_seq_one_letter_code
_entity_poly.pdbx_strand_id
1 'polypeptide(L)'
;MNYIVHISFKSFDNLYIETSITKILQINNYLKKLEEQKNGEYYEKVVSLPTLKKKFTVLRSPHIDKKSREQFEWTRYRKSIFLDFREYSHFSVFLFLLKNGIFPGVQVEINLKHSTFYNTM
;
A
#
# COMPACT_ATOMS: atom_id res chain seq x y z
N MET A 1 22.91 -7.72 -4.71
CA MET A 1 21.74 -8.27 -4.01
C MET A 1 20.66 -7.22 -4.02
N ASN A 2 19.44 -7.59 -4.37
CA ASN A 2 18.34 -6.65 -4.46
C ASN A 2 17.12 -7.14 -3.70
N TYR A 3 16.48 -6.25 -2.96
CA TYR A 3 15.28 -6.52 -2.16
C TYR A 3 14.12 -5.71 -2.72
N ILE A 4 13.28 -6.38 -3.49
CA ILE A 4 12.08 -5.78 -4.07
C ILE A 4 10.94 -5.97 -3.08
N VAL A 5 10.36 -4.86 -2.64
CA VAL A 5 9.23 -4.81 -1.72
C VAL A 5 8.01 -4.30 -2.46
N HIS A 6 6.99 -5.14 -2.54
CA HIS A 6 5.68 -4.78 -3.09
C HIS A 6 4.66 -4.70 -1.95
N ILE A 7 4.18 -3.49 -1.66
CA ILE A 7 3.20 -3.22 -0.61
C ILE A 7 1.85 -2.94 -1.26
N SER A 8 0.83 -3.70 -0.90
CA SER A 8 -0.55 -3.51 -1.36
C SER A 8 -1.42 -2.99 -0.22
N PHE A 9 -2.18 -1.92 -0.50
CA PHE A 9 -3.09 -1.26 0.43
C PHE A 9 -4.54 -1.51 0.00
N LYS A 10 -5.40 -1.84 0.96
CA LYS A 10 -6.85 -1.94 0.76
C LYS A 10 -7.56 -1.23 1.91
N SER A 11 -8.53 -0.36 1.59
CA SER A 11 -9.38 0.31 2.59
C SER A 11 -10.74 0.67 2.02
N PHE A 12 -11.70 0.98 2.88
CA PHE A 12 -13.00 1.55 2.50
C PHE A 12 -12.96 3.07 2.36
N ASP A 13 -11.93 3.73 2.87
CA ASP A 13 -11.73 5.16 2.74
C ASP A 13 -10.36 5.44 2.08
N ASN A 14 -10.36 6.34 1.10
CA ASN A 14 -9.13 6.72 0.41
C ASN A 14 -8.22 7.57 1.32
N LEU A 15 -8.77 8.36 2.23
CA LEU A 15 -7.99 9.25 3.10
C LEU A 15 -6.98 8.48 3.95
N TYR A 16 -7.40 7.35 4.55
CA TYR A 16 -6.52 6.50 5.34
C TYR A 16 -5.42 5.86 4.48
N ILE A 17 -5.69 5.55 3.22
CA ILE A 17 -4.66 5.05 2.30
C ILE A 17 -3.64 6.14 1.99
N GLU A 18 -4.07 7.34 1.61
CA GLU A 18 -3.14 8.45 1.30
C GLU A 18 -2.24 8.76 2.48
N THR A 19 -2.82 8.89 3.68
CA THR A 19 -2.06 9.15 4.92
C THR A 19 -1.09 8.03 5.28
N SER A 20 -1.42 6.78 4.96
CA SER A 20 -0.52 5.64 5.15
C SER A 20 0.63 5.65 4.15
N ILE A 21 0.33 5.96 2.88
CA ILE A 21 1.33 6.04 1.82
C ILE A 21 2.31 7.17 2.12
N THR A 22 1.84 8.36 2.48
CA THR A 22 2.72 9.49 2.80
C THR A 22 3.68 9.18 3.95
N LYS A 23 3.21 8.50 5.01
CA LYS A 23 4.08 8.03 6.10
C LYS A 23 5.16 7.07 5.61
N ILE A 24 4.81 6.11 4.76
CA ILE A 24 5.77 5.12 4.23
C ILE A 24 6.79 5.79 3.31
N LEU A 25 6.36 6.74 2.49
CA LEU A 25 7.24 7.53 1.64
C LEU A 25 8.19 8.41 2.47
N GLN A 26 7.72 9.02 3.55
CA GLN A 26 8.57 9.77 4.48
C GLN A 26 9.66 8.89 5.09
N ILE A 27 9.31 7.67 5.54
CA ILE A 27 10.27 6.70 6.07
C ILE A 27 11.30 6.33 4.99
N ASN A 28 10.83 6.03 3.78
CA ASN A 28 11.70 5.65 2.67
C ASN A 28 12.69 6.77 2.30
N ASN A 29 12.19 8.01 2.21
CA ASN A 29 13.02 9.18 1.91
C ASN A 29 14.08 9.44 2.99
N TYR A 30 13.73 9.23 4.27
CA TYR A 30 14.70 9.31 5.36
C TYR A 30 15.82 8.28 5.22
N LEU A 31 15.49 7.03 4.88
CA LEU A 31 16.48 5.97 4.66
C LEU A 31 17.35 6.24 3.43
N LYS A 32 16.76 6.67 2.31
CA LYS A 32 17.50 7.07 1.10
C LYS A 32 18.51 8.18 1.37
N LYS A 33 18.17 9.13 2.23
CA LYS A 33 19.08 10.22 2.62
C LYS A 33 20.35 9.69 3.32
N LEU A 34 20.24 8.61 4.08
CA LEU A 34 21.39 7.97 4.72
C LEU A 34 22.30 7.24 3.72
N GLU A 35 21.76 6.85 2.56
CA GLU A 35 22.48 6.15 1.48
C GLU A 35 23.27 7.09 0.54
N GLU A 36 23.26 8.42 0.76
CA GLU A 36 23.72 9.52 -0.12
C GLU A 36 25.11 9.38 -0.78
N GLN A 37 25.91 8.37 -0.45
CA GLN A 37 27.23 8.14 -1.05
C GLN A 37 27.25 7.19 -2.25
N LYS A 38 26.16 6.48 -2.55
CA LYS A 38 26.11 5.55 -3.69
C LYS A 38 25.15 6.05 -4.76
N ASN A 39 25.70 6.67 -5.80
CA ASN A 39 24.98 7.01 -7.03
C ASN A 39 24.34 5.75 -7.61
N GLY A 40 23.03 5.63 -7.45
CA GLY A 40 22.26 4.50 -7.93
C GLY A 40 20.81 4.91 -8.17
N GLU A 41 20.22 4.41 -9.25
CA GLU A 41 18.78 4.56 -9.48
C GLU A 41 17.99 3.73 -8.44
N TYR A 42 17.15 4.42 -7.67
CA TYR A 42 16.18 3.80 -6.78
C TYR A 42 14.83 3.72 -7.50
N TYR A 43 14.25 2.53 -7.55
CA TYR A 43 12.92 2.36 -8.10
C TYR A 43 11.86 2.58 -7.02
N GLU A 44 11.09 3.65 -7.15
CA GLU A 44 9.92 3.93 -6.33
C GLU A 44 8.72 4.22 -7.23
N LYS A 45 7.64 3.46 -7.05
CA LYS A 45 6.41 3.69 -7.81
C LYS A 45 5.18 3.45 -6.97
N VAL A 46 4.32 4.47 -6.90
CA VAL A 46 2.96 4.36 -6.36
C VAL A 46 1.99 4.16 -7.51
N VAL A 47 1.17 3.11 -7.43
CA VAL A 47 0.18 2.76 -8.46
C VAL A 47 -1.20 2.69 -7.83
N SER A 48 -2.14 3.48 -8.36
CA SER A 48 -3.55 3.37 -8.01
C SER A 48 -4.21 2.27 -8.82
N LEU A 49 -4.79 1.29 -8.15
CA LEU A 49 -5.52 0.20 -8.81
C LEU A 49 -6.99 0.57 -8.94
N PRO A 50 -7.73 -0.04 -9.89
CA PRO A 50 -9.16 0.20 -10.04
C PRO A 50 -9.92 -0.03 -8.72
N THR A 51 -10.78 0.93 -8.40
CA THR A 51 -11.65 0.88 -7.21
C THR A 51 -12.74 -0.16 -7.42
N LEU A 52 -12.94 -1.03 -6.44
CA LEU A 52 -14.02 -2.00 -6.49
C LEU A 52 -15.26 -1.40 -5.81
N LYS A 53 -16.37 -1.32 -6.55
CA LYS A 53 -17.66 -0.88 -6.02
C LYS A 53 -18.64 -2.04 -6.03
N LYS A 54 -19.21 -2.37 -4.87
CA LYS A 54 -20.31 -3.34 -4.75
C LYS A 54 -21.57 -2.57 -4.39
N LYS A 55 -22.58 -2.65 -5.25
CA LYS A 55 -23.87 -1.99 -5.06
C LYS A 55 -24.92 -3.02 -4.65
N PHE A 56 -25.73 -2.70 -3.67
CA PHE A 56 -26.83 -3.54 -3.21
C PHE A 56 -28.06 -2.69 -2.91
N THR A 57 -29.23 -3.27 -3.15
CA THR A 57 -30.51 -2.57 -3.01
C THR A 57 -31.35 -3.29 -1.98
N VAL A 58 -31.77 -2.59 -0.93
CA VAL A 58 -32.55 -3.16 0.16
C VAL A 58 -33.90 -2.46 0.23
N LEU A 59 -34.93 -3.18 0.68
CA LEU A 59 -36.22 -2.56 0.99
C LEU A 59 -36.06 -1.65 2.21
N ARG A 60 -36.66 -0.45 2.19
CA ARG A 60 -36.62 0.45 3.35
C ARG A 60 -37.47 -0.06 4.51
N SER A 61 -38.57 -0.75 4.19
CA SER A 61 -39.46 -1.36 5.17
C SER A 61 -39.09 -2.83 5.35
N PRO A 62 -39.16 -3.38 6.58
CA PRO A 62 -38.96 -4.80 6.82
C PRO A 62 -40.06 -5.69 6.20
N HIS A 63 -41.23 -5.13 5.84
CA HIS A 63 -42.36 -5.91 5.32
C HIS A 63 -43.11 -5.22 4.17
N ILE A 64 -43.52 -6.01 3.15
CA ILE A 64 -44.42 -5.70 2.02
C ILE A 64 -44.00 -4.60 1.02
N ASP A 65 -43.37 -3.50 1.44
CA ASP A 65 -43.21 -2.29 0.59
C ASP A 65 -42.09 -2.36 -0.47
N LYS A 66 -42.28 -3.18 -1.51
CA LYS A 66 -41.30 -3.42 -2.60
C LYS A 66 -40.94 -2.17 -3.43
N LYS A 67 -41.82 -1.16 -3.47
CA LYS A 67 -41.60 0.10 -4.19
C LYS A 67 -40.67 1.06 -3.42
N SER A 68 -40.54 0.88 -2.11
CA SER A 68 -39.67 1.69 -1.26
C SER A 68 -38.31 1.01 -1.13
N ARG A 69 -37.33 1.43 -1.94
CA ARG A 69 -35.98 0.85 -1.96
C ARG A 69 -34.90 1.87 -1.62
N GLU A 70 -33.82 1.38 -1.03
CA GLU A 70 -32.61 2.14 -0.74
C GLU A 70 -31.40 1.50 -1.44
N GLN A 71 -30.50 2.37 -1.91
CA GLN A 71 -29.31 1.98 -2.65
C GLN A 71 -28.12 2.16 -1.71
N PHE A 72 -27.38 1.10 -1.49
CA PHE A 72 -26.14 1.14 -0.73
C PHE A 72 -24.99 0.78 -1.64
N GLU A 73 -23.84 1.40 -1.38
CA GLU A 73 -22.60 0.98 -1.98
C GLU A 73 -21.54 0.74 -0.91
N TRP A 74 -20.78 -0.33 -1.11
CA TRP A 74 -19.49 -0.52 -0.49
C TRP A 74 -18.44 -0.22 -1.56
N THR A 75 -17.56 0.74 -1.29
CA THR A 75 -16.38 1.02 -2.10
C THR A 75 -15.11 0.48 -1.43
N ARG A 76 -14.20 -0.11 -2.22
CA ARG A 76 -12.89 -0.55 -1.75
C ARG A 76 -11.82 0.09 -2.62
N TYR A 77 -11.04 0.96 -2.01
CA TYR A 77 -9.88 1.60 -2.59
C TYR A 77 -8.68 0.66 -2.51
N ARG A 78 -7.88 0.65 -3.57
CA ARG A 78 -6.73 -0.22 -3.73
C ARG A 78 -5.56 0.59 -4.29
N LYS A 79 -4.43 0.55 -3.63
CA LYS A 79 -3.18 1.13 -4.12
C LYS A 79 -2.03 0.17 -3.86
N SER A 80 -0.96 0.29 -4.62
CA SER A 80 0.26 -0.49 -4.42
C SER A 80 1.48 0.41 -4.50
N ILE A 81 2.49 0.12 -3.70
CA ILE A 81 3.81 0.74 -3.75
C ILE A 81 4.83 -0.34 -4.10
N PHE A 82 5.72 -0.02 -5.01
CA PHE A 82 6.91 -0.79 -5.32
C PHE A 82 8.13 -0.02 -4.85
N LEU A 83 8.94 -0.64 -4.00
CA LEU A 83 10.18 -0.12 -3.48
C LEU A 83 11.29 -1.11 -3.76
N ASP A 84 12.50 -0.60 -3.96
CA ASP A 84 13.69 -1.38 -4.17
C ASP A 84 14.79 -0.97 -3.20
N PHE A 85 15.36 -1.95 -2.49
CA PHE A 85 16.45 -1.74 -1.54
C PHE A 85 17.67 -2.55 -1.95
N ARG A 86 18.84 -1.89 -1.95
CA ARG A 86 20.13 -2.53 -2.30
C ARG A 86 20.85 -3.08 -1.07
N GLU A 87 20.69 -2.41 0.06
CA GLU A 87 21.36 -2.77 1.31
C GLU A 87 20.41 -3.44 2.30
N TYR A 88 20.86 -4.54 2.91
CA TYR A 88 20.08 -5.28 3.89
C TYR A 88 19.80 -4.45 5.17
N SER A 89 20.75 -3.61 5.58
CA SER A 89 20.61 -2.69 6.72
C SER A 89 19.36 -1.83 6.58
N HIS A 90 19.23 -1.08 5.49
CA HIS A 90 18.08 -0.21 5.24
C HIS A 90 16.77 -0.99 5.09
N PHE A 91 16.81 -2.12 4.38
CA PHE A 91 15.65 -3.01 4.25
C PHE A 91 15.15 -3.52 5.61
N SER A 92 16.05 -3.95 6.49
CA SER A 92 15.70 -4.48 7.81
C SER A 92 15.08 -3.42 8.71
N VAL A 93 15.66 -2.21 8.74
CA VAL A 93 15.15 -1.06 9.48
C VAL A 93 13.78 -0.64 8.94
N PHE A 94 13.63 -0.59 7.62
CA PHE A 94 12.36 -0.27 6.97
C PHE A 94 11.25 -1.23 7.39
N LEU A 95 11.50 -2.54 7.34
CA LEU A 95 10.51 -3.55 7.73
C LEU A 95 10.16 -3.45 9.22
N PHE A 96 11.14 -3.17 10.08
CA PHE A 96 10.92 -2.94 11.51
C PHE A 96 10.02 -1.73 11.75
N LEU A 97 10.27 -0.61 11.07
CA LEU A 97 9.44 0.60 11.18
C LEU A 97 8.02 0.36 10.67
N LEU A 98 7.85 -0.36 9.56
CA LEU A 98 6.52 -0.73 9.05
C LEU A 98 5.75 -1.61 10.03
N LYS A 99 6.42 -2.60 10.62
CA LYS A 99 5.80 -3.53 11.58
C LYS A 99 5.29 -2.81 12.83
N ASN A 100 6.01 -1.79 13.29
CA ASN A 100 5.64 -1.00 14.47
C ASN A 100 4.75 0.21 14.12
N GLY A 101 4.56 0.51 12.84
CA GLY A 101 3.74 1.61 12.37
C GLY A 101 2.24 1.36 12.55
N ILE A 102 1.50 2.39 12.92
CA ILE A 102 0.04 2.33 13.07
C ILE A 102 -0.63 2.82 11.78
N PHE A 103 -1.37 1.92 11.13
CA PHE A 103 -2.15 2.18 9.92
C PHE A 103 -3.64 1.90 10.17
N PRO A 104 -4.39 2.85 10.76
CA PRO A 104 -5.77 2.62 11.14
C PRO A 104 -6.67 2.49 9.90
N GLY A 105 -7.55 1.51 9.89
CA GLY A 105 -8.54 1.33 8.81
C GLY A 105 -7.94 0.92 7.47
N VAL A 106 -6.67 0.52 7.40
CA VAL A 106 -6.00 0.08 6.17
C VAL A 106 -5.47 -1.34 6.34
N GLN A 107 -5.83 -2.21 5.41
CA GLN A 107 -5.18 -3.51 5.26
C GLN A 107 -3.89 -3.31 4.45
N VAL A 108 -2.77 -3.70 5.03
CA VAL A 108 -1.44 -3.68 4.40
C VAL A 108 -0.99 -5.12 4.13
N GLU A 109 -0.62 -5.39 2.89
CA GLU A 109 -0.12 -6.69 2.43
C GLU A 109 1.30 -6.49 1.85
N ILE A 110 2.29 -7.18 2.41
CA ILE A 110 3.71 -7.00 2.04
C ILE A 110 4.20 -8.26 1.33
N ASN A 111 4.64 -8.10 0.09
CA ASN A 111 5.24 -9.15 -0.72
C ASN A 111 6.72 -8.84 -0.93
N LEU A 112 7.59 -9.76 -0.53
CA LEU A 112 9.04 -9.61 -0.56
C LEU A 112 9.64 -10.54 -1.61
N LYS A 113 10.55 -9.99 -2.43
CA LYS A 113 11.38 -10.76 -3.35
C LYS A 113 12.84 -10.39 -3.14
N HIS A 114 13.67 -11.39 -2.88
CA HIS A 114 15.11 -11.21 -2.71
C HIS A 114 15.83 -11.90 -3.87
N SER A 115 16.67 -11.15 -4.58
CA SER A 115 17.54 -11.68 -5.63
C SER A 115 19.01 -11.54 -5.23
N THR A 116 19.72 -12.67 -5.26
CA THR A 116 21.15 -12.75 -4.94
C THR A 116 22.04 -12.62 -6.19
N PHE A 117 21.46 -12.75 -7.38
CA PHE A 117 22.18 -12.63 -8.64
C PHE A 117 22.83 -11.24 -8.77
N TYR A 118 24.09 -11.22 -9.20
CA TYR A 118 24.72 -10.01 -9.72
C TYR A 118 24.23 -9.84 -11.16
N ASN A 119 23.54 -8.73 -11.45
CA ASN A 119 23.30 -8.35 -12.83
C ASN A 119 24.66 -7.92 -13.40
N THR A 120 25.36 -8.85 -14.05
CA THR A 120 26.52 -8.52 -14.87
C THR A 120 26.00 -7.86 -16.14
N MET A 121 25.96 -6.53 -16.13
CA MET A 121 25.93 -5.68 -17.31
C MET A 121 27.14 -4.78 -17.23
#